data_AF-A0A7K4FL05-F1
#
_entry.id   AF-A0A7K4FL05-F1
#
_cell.length_a   1.000
_cell.length_b   1.000
_cell.length_c   1.000
_cell.angle_alpha   90.00
_cell.angle_beta   90.00
_cell.angle_gamma   90.00
#
_symmetry.space_group_name_H-M   'P 1'
#
loop_
_entity.id
_entity.type
_entity.pdbx_description
1 polymer ?
#
loop_
_entity_poly.entity_id
_entity_poly.type
_entity_poly.pdbx_seq_one_letter_code
_entity_poly.pdbx_strand_id
1 'polypeptide(L)'
;MPKPYVAINEVEMLNNDTTMQMFQQVGPKVCQVTARHPGFVGFQNHMQFGIIPMGTRWGGGSMDMTKMDTMNVYQYTMWKSIKDHEDMHRENFSSIFRLCSSCLSQVVYGPWEPLYEIVDASMPLNTEMADFTTMFGKKFAAGDPAGVPPISMPYGQRTIALSEHTVKKDKEKEFESTIVEVMKDFEKAPGFLGYMILKEVGVSAVGSFQLKSKGIHETLESGGEVPTQQEGSFKPEEARPTPPEYKVHMEWASPNDAMFGIGRVLFAHPAREIHDKVLDTLIRGPYIRLLNPMMEGTTWREYLNSP
;
A
#
# COMPACT_ATOMS: atom_id res chain seq x y z
N MET A 1 -0.16 0.62 -21.01
CA MET A 1 0.66 0.51 -19.79
C MET A 1 0.15 -0.62 -18.90
N PRO A 2 1.01 -1.58 -18.53
CA PRO A 2 0.63 -2.67 -17.64
C PRO A 2 0.47 -2.15 -16.21
N LYS A 3 -0.67 -2.44 -15.59
CA LYS A 3 -0.90 -2.17 -14.16
C LYS A 3 -0.44 -3.41 -13.37
N PRO A 4 0.56 -3.31 -12.47
CA PRO A 4 0.94 -4.44 -11.64
C PRO A 4 -0.19 -4.78 -10.66
N TYR A 5 -0.22 -6.04 -10.23
CA TYR A 5 -0.94 -6.41 -9.01
C TYR A 5 -0.12 -5.99 -7.79
N VAL A 6 -0.80 -5.77 -6.67
CA VAL A 6 -0.18 -5.34 -5.42
C VAL A 6 -0.54 -6.33 -4.32
N ALA A 7 0.45 -6.93 -3.67
CA ALA A 7 0.24 -7.60 -2.39
C ALA A 7 0.60 -6.62 -1.27
N ILE A 8 -0.24 -6.53 -0.25
CA ILE A 8 0.03 -5.66 0.91
C ILE A 8 0.11 -6.53 2.14
N ASN A 9 1.32 -6.83 2.62
CA ASN A 9 1.48 -7.46 3.92
C ASN A 9 1.21 -6.43 5.03
N GLU A 10 0.17 -6.69 5.80
CA GLU A 10 -0.32 -5.87 6.92
C GLU A 10 0.03 -6.54 8.24
N VAL A 11 0.74 -5.81 9.09
CA VAL A 11 1.16 -6.29 10.40
C VAL A 11 1.08 -5.16 11.43
N GLU A 12 0.60 -5.48 12.63
CA GLU A 12 0.72 -4.61 13.79
C GLU A 12 1.89 -5.11 14.65
N MET A 13 2.79 -4.21 14.99
CA MET A 13 4.00 -4.53 15.74
C MET A 13 4.17 -3.58 16.92
N LEU A 14 4.93 -4.01 17.91
CA LEU A 14 5.35 -3.15 19.01
C LEU A 14 6.13 -1.95 18.46
N ASN A 15 5.84 -0.74 18.95
CA ASN A 15 6.53 0.46 18.56
C ASN A 15 7.71 0.73 19.51
N ASN A 16 8.82 0.05 19.28
CA ASN A 16 10.03 0.14 20.11
C ASN A 16 11.31 0.02 19.28
N ASP A 17 12.46 0.31 19.90
CA ASP A 17 13.77 0.28 19.24
C ASP A 17 14.13 -1.12 18.72
N THR A 18 13.73 -2.18 19.43
CA THR A 18 13.96 -3.57 19.00
C THR A 18 13.30 -3.84 17.65
N THR A 19 12.06 -3.40 17.47
CA THR A 19 11.33 -3.57 16.21
C THR A 19 11.97 -2.78 15.08
N MET A 20 12.39 -1.54 15.35
CA MET A 20 13.10 -0.72 14.34
C MET A 20 14.43 -1.34 13.93
N GLN A 21 15.19 -1.91 14.87
CA GLN A 21 16.42 -2.64 14.58
C GLN A 21 16.14 -3.90 13.74
N MET A 22 15.07 -4.64 14.06
CA MET A 22 14.68 -5.81 13.27
C MET A 22 14.33 -5.43 11.83
N PHE A 23 13.59 -4.34 11.60
CA PHE A 23 13.30 -3.88 10.24
C PHE A 23 14.56 -3.57 9.42
N GLN A 24 15.57 -2.94 10.03
CA GLN A 24 16.84 -2.66 9.34
C GLN A 24 17.60 -3.93 8.97
N GLN A 25 17.50 -5.00 9.78
CA GLN A 25 18.26 -6.24 9.60
C GLN A 25 17.54 -7.28 8.74
N VAL A 26 16.21 -7.37 8.86
CA VAL A 26 15.37 -8.41 8.23
C VAL A 26 14.70 -7.87 6.97
N GLY A 27 14.19 -6.63 6.99
CA GLY A 27 13.47 -6.02 5.88
C GLY A 27 14.22 -6.08 4.53
N PRO A 28 15.50 -5.67 4.46
CA PRO A 28 16.27 -5.75 3.22
C PRO A 28 16.43 -7.19 2.70
N LYS A 29 16.58 -8.18 3.59
CA LYS A 29 16.74 -9.59 3.22
C LYS A 29 15.47 -10.17 2.63
N VAL A 30 14.31 -9.82 3.21
CA VAL A 30 13.01 -10.22 2.65
C VAL A 30 12.88 -9.69 1.22
N CYS A 31 13.16 -8.40 1.01
CA CYS A 31 13.11 -7.79 -0.33
C CYS A 31 14.08 -8.46 -1.33
N GLN A 32 15.29 -8.83 -0.89
CA GLN A 32 16.26 -9.55 -1.73
C GLN A 32 15.80 -10.96 -2.11
N VAL A 33 15.10 -11.67 -1.20
CA VAL A 33 14.52 -12.98 -1.50
C VAL A 33 13.33 -12.83 -2.46
N THR A 34 12.45 -11.86 -2.23
CA THR A 34 11.33 -11.53 -3.11
C THR A 34 11.80 -11.22 -4.54
N ALA A 35 12.90 -10.47 -4.67
CA ALA A 35 13.48 -10.10 -5.96
C ALA A 35 14.09 -11.27 -6.77
N ARG A 36 14.13 -12.50 -6.22
CA ARG A 36 14.54 -13.69 -6.98
C ARG A 36 13.53 -14.07 -8.06
N HIS A 37 12.26 -13.69 -7.91
CA HIS A 37 11.21 -14.05 -8.85
C HIS A 37 11.09 -13.00 -9.98
N PRO A 38 11.14 -13.38 -11.27
CA PRO A 38 11.16 -12.44 -12.41
C PRO A 38 9.84 -11.67 -12.62
N GLY A 39 8.77 -12.09 -11.94
CA GLY A 39 7.49 -11.39 -11.90
C GLY A 39 7.45 -10.20 -10.92
N PHE A 40 8.42 -10.09 -10.00
CA PHE A 40 8.55 -8.97 -9.08
C PHE A 40 9.02 -7.71 -9.83
N VAL A 41 8.35 -6.57 -9.61
CA VAL A 41 8.69 -5.30 -10.28
C VAL A 41 9.09 -4.18 -9.32
N GLY A 42 8.97 -4.40 -8.01
CA GLY A 42 9.44 -3.49 -6.97
C GLY A 42 8.52 -3.50 -5.74
N PHE A 43 8.77 -2.59 -4.81
CA PHE A 43 8.06 -2.55 -3.52
C PHE A 43 7.97 -1.13 -2.95
N GLN A 44 7.04 -0.91 -2.02
CA GLN A 44 6.91 0.32 -1.23
C GLN A 44 6.44 -0.02 0.19
N ASN A 45 7.32 0.09 1.17
CA ASN A 45 7.04 -0.30 2.56
C ASN A 45 6.73 0.92 3.41
N HIS A 46 5.64 0.84 4.16
CA HIS A 46 5.10 1.97 4.88
C HIS A 46 4.99 1.70 6.37
N MET A 47 5.21 2.74 7.18
CA MET A 47 4.86 2.75 8.59
C MET A 47 3.74 3.76 8.82
N GLN A 48 2.67 3.34 9.49
CA GLN A 48 1.62 4.25 9.93
C GLN A 48 2.17 5.16 11.03
N PHE A 49 2.00 6.46 10.86
CA PHE A 49 2.38 7.44 11.87
C PHE A 49 1.20 8.23 12.42
N GLY A 50 0.00 8.13 11.83
CA GLY A 50 -1.20 8.80 12.34
C GLY A 50 -2.44 8.54 11.49
N ILE A 51 -3.47 9.36 11.69
CA ILE A 51 -4.73 9.33 10.94
C ILE A 51 -5.20 10.75 10.60
N ILE A 52 -6.10 10.91 9.62
CA ILE A 52 -6.82 12.17 9.43
C ILE A 52 -8.07 12.17 10.32
N PRO A 53 -8.19 13.05 11.32
CA PRO A 53 -9.26 12.99 12.32
C PRO A 53 -10.64 13.47 11.81
N MET A 54 -10.70 14.08 10.62
CA MET A 54 -11.90 14.64 9.98
C MET A 54 -12.68 15.56 10.93
N GLY A 55 -12.02 16.63 11.38
CA GLY A 55 -12.52 17.47 12.46
C GLY A 55 -12.44 16.72 13.79
N THR A 56 -13.59 16.48 14.42
CA THR A 56 -13.67 15.72 15.68
C THR A 56 -14.28 14.32 15.51
N ARG A 57 -14.51 13.87 14.26
CA ARG A 57 -15.12 12.56 13.97
C ARG A 57 -14.31 11.41 14.59
N TRP A 58 -12.98 11.50 14.54
CA TRP A 58 -12.07 10.66 15.31
C TRP A 58 -11.21 11.53 16.23
N GLY A 59 -11.86 12.24 17.17
CA GLY A 59 -11.20 13.21 18.05
C GLY A 59 -10.12 12.66 18.99
N GLY A 60 -9.97 11.33 19.10
CA GLY A 60 -8.85 10.70 19.80
C GLY A 60 -7.60 10.46 18.94
N GLY A 61 -7.69 10.69 17.62
CA GLY A 61 -6.57 10.54 16.70
C GLY A 61 -5.98 11.88 16.28
N SER A 62 -4.76 11.82 15.74
CA SER A 62 -4.02 12.96 15.21
C SER A 62 -3.21 12.55 13.98
N MET A 63 -2.76 13.54 13.21
CA MET A 63 -1.91 13.29 12.04
C MET A 63 -0.54 12.74 12.42
N ASP A 64 -0.05 13.03 13.62
CA ASP A 64 1.14 12.41 14.20
C ASP A 64 0.76 11.77 15.54
N MET A 65 0.91 10.46 15.58
CA MET A 65 0.69 9.54 16.68
C MET A 65 1.90 8.61 16.84
N THR A 66 3.10 9.03 16.42
CA THR A 66 4.32 8.21 16.46
C THR A 66 4.71 7.69 17.86
N LYS A 67 4.08 8.20 18.91
CA LYS A 67 4.24 7.76 20.32
C LYS A 67 3.24 6.68 20.76
N MET A 68 2.50 6.05 19.84
CA MET A 68 1.64 4.88 20.13
C MET A 68 2.48 3.69 20.61
N ASP A 69 1.90 2.80 21.41
CA ASP A 69 2.56 1.56 21.87
C ASP A 69 2.75 0.53 20.74
N THR A 70 1.91 0.63 19.70
CA THR A 70 1.98 -0.21 18.51
C THR A 70 2.02 0.64 17.24
N MET A 71 2.50 0.04 16.16
CA MET A 71 2.50 0.63 14.82
C MET A 71 2.00 -0.38 13.80
N ASN A 72 1.20 0.09 12.85
CA ASN A 72 0.84 -0.71 11.68
C ASN A 72 1.87 -0.50 10.57
N VAL A 73 2.29 -1.59 9.96
CA VAL A 73 3.20 -1.60 8.80
C VAL A 73 2.46 -2.19 7.62
N TYR A 74 2.60 -1.53 6.48
CA TYR A 74 1.98 -1.94 5.21
C TYR A 74 3.07 -2.09 4.16
N GLN A 75 3.42 -3.34 3.83
CA GLN A 75 4.52 -3.65 2.94
C GLN A 75 3.96 -4.00 1.56
N TYR A 76 4.10 -3.09 0.59
CA TYR A 76 3.54 -3.29 -0.74
C TYR A 76 4.59 -3.98 -1.59
N THR A 77 4.23 -5.09 -2.23
CA THR A 77 5.05 -5.71 -3.28
C THR A 77 4.27 -5.73 -4.59
N MET A 78 4.93 -5.35 -5.67
CA MET A 78 4.31 -5.18 -6.99
C MET A 78 4.69 -6.32 -7.92
N TRP A 79 3.70 -6.85 -8.63
CA TRP A 79 3.82 -8.09 -9.40
C TRP A 79 3.19 -7.97 -10.78
N LYS A 80 3.79 -8.64 -11.77
CA LYS A 80 3.19 -8.77 -13.11
C LYS A 80 1.87 -9.56 -13.06
N SER A 81 1.77 -10.55 -12.19
CA SER A 81 0.55 -11.32 -11.91
C SER A 81 0.46 -11.76 -10.45
N ILE A 82 -0.75 -12.02 -9.94
CA ILE A 82 -0.96 -12.63 -8.61
C ILE A 82 -0.21 -13.97 -8.50
N LYS A 83 -0.18 -14.74 -9.60
CA LYS A 83 0.50 -16.03 -9.60
C LYS A 83 1.99 -15.87 -9.29
N ASP A 84 2.63 -14.82 -9.80
CA ASP A 84 4.05 -14.57 -9.54
C ASP A 84 4.34 -14.34 -8.05
N HIS A 85 3.43 -13.68 -7.33
CA HIS A 85 3.51 -13.53 -5.87
C HIS A 85 3.43 -14.89 -5.16
N GLU A 86 2.40 -15.66 -5.49
CA GLU A 86 2.17 -16.98 -4.87
C GLU A 86 3.29 -17.98 -5.17
N ASP A 87 3.82 -17.96 -6.39
CA ASP A 87 4.97 -18.77 -6.81
C ASP A 87 6.22 -18.36 -6.04
N MET A 88 6.50 -17.05 -5.92
CA MET A 88 7.65 -16.57 -5.14
C MET A 88 7.62 -17.08 -3.70
N HIS A 89 6.46 -17.00 -3.02
CA HIS A 89 6.30 -17.52 -1.67
C HIS A 89 6.55 -19.03 -1.58
N ARG A 90 6.07 -19.81 -2.56
CA ARG A 90 6.26 -21.27 -2.58
C ARG A 90 7.70 -21.66 -2.87
N GLU A 91 8.31 -21.07 -3.90
CA GLU A 91 9.67 -21.37 -4.34
C GLU A 91 10.72 -20.95 -3.29
N ASN A 92 10.44 -19.89 -2.54
CA ASN A 92 11.38 -19.33 -1.56
C ASN A 92 10.90 -19.51 -0.11
N PHE A 93 9.91 -20.38 0.14
CA PHE A 93 9.23 -20.52 1.42
C PHE A 93 10.18 -20.63 2.61
N SER A 94 11.19 -21.49 2.51
CA SER A 94 12.15 -21.70 3.62
C SER A 94 12.91 -20.42 4.01
N SER A 95 13.23 -19.57 3.03
CA SER A 95 13.93 -18.30 3.29
C SER A 95 12.97 -17.26 3.85
N ILE A 96 11.81 -17.09 3.22
CA ILE A 96 10.79 -16.13 3.65
C ILE A 96 10.29 -16.47 5.06
N PHE A 97 9.93 -17.73 5.31
CA PHE A 97 9.44 -18.19 6.61
C PHE A 97 10.43 -17.86 7.73
N ARG A 98 11.71 -18.21 7.59
CA ARG A 98 12.73 -17.93 8.61
C ARG A 98 12.95 -16.43 8.86
N LEU A 99 12.91 -15.63 7.79
CA LEU A 99 13.05 -14.19 7.91
C LEU A 99 11.83 -13.59 8.64
N CYS A 100 10.62 -13.92 8.20
CA CYS A 100 9.39 -13.42 8.81
C CYS A 100 9.20 -13.94 10.24
N SER A 101 9.52 -15.21 10.52
CA SER A 101 9.40 -15.81 11.85
C SER A 101 10.32 -15.14 12.87
N SER A 102 11.47 -14.61 12.42
CA SER A 102 12.40 -13.87 13.28
C SER A 102 11.80 -12.57 13.86
N CYS A 103 10.74 -12.05 13.24
CA CYS A 103 10.03 -10.84 13.69
C CYS A 103 8.88 -11.14 14.66
N LEU A 104 8.44 -12.40 14.82
CA LEU A 104 7.21 -12.74 15.57
C LEU A 104 7.22 -12.31 17.03
N SER A 105 8.39 -12.17 17.66
CA SER A 105 8.49 -11.66 19.03
C SER A 105 8.02 -10.21 19.19
N GLN A 106 7.91 -9.46 18.09
CA GLN A 106 7.46 -8.07 18.07
C GLN A 106 6.07 -7.91 17.42
N VAL A 107 5.47 -8.99 16.90
CA VAL A 107 4.16 -8.95 16.23
C VAL A 107 3.04 -9.01 17.28
N VAL A 108 2.07 -8.10 17.13
CA VAL A 108 0.84 -8.05 17.93
C VAL A 108 -0.33 -8.67 17.14
N TYR A 109 -0.42 -8.36 15.84
CA TYR A 109 -1.43 -8.88 14.93
C TYR A 109 -0.87 -9.02 13.51
N GLY A 110 -1.37 -10.01 12.76
CA GLY A 110 -0.89 -10.35 11.42
C GLY A 110 0.22 -11.43 11.44
N PRO A 111 0.92 -11.66 10.31
CA PRO A 111 0.74 -11.00 9.02
C PRO A 111 -0.61 -11.32 8.37
N TRP A 112 -1.16 -10.35 7.63
CA TRP A 112 -2.33 -10.52 6.76
C TRP A 112 -2.02 -9.87 5.43
N GLU A 113 -2.05 -10.62 4.33
CA GLU A 113 -1.56 -10.15 3.03
C GLU A 113 -2.64 -10.22 1.95
N PRO A 114 -3.56 -9.23 1.89
CA PRO A 114 -4.51 -9.12 0.80
C PRO A 114 -3.82 -8.76 -0.52
N LEU A 115 -4.44 -9.20 -1.60
CA LEU A 115 -3.99 -9.06 -2.97
C LEU A 115 -4.96 -8.12 -3.70
N TYR A 116 -4.40 -7.17 -4.45
CA TYR A 116 -5.14 -6.10 -5.09
C TYR A 116 -4.83 -6.01 -6.58
N GLU A 117 -5.86 -5.71 -7.37
CA GLU A 117 -5.69 -5.13 -8.70
C GLU A 117 -5.75 -3.61 -8.64
N ILE A 118 -4.99 -2.93 -9.51
CA ILE A 118 -5.08 -1.47 -9.65
C ILE A 118 -6.20 -1.15 -10.64
N VAL A 119 -7.26 -0.51 -10.15
CA VAL A 119 -8.39 -0.05 -10.99
C VAL A 119 -7.96 1.15 -11.82
N ASP A 120 -7.34 2.14 -11.19
CA ASP A 120 -6.78 3.31 -11.85
C ASP A 120 -5.58 3.87 -11.09
N ALA A 121 -4.67 4.54 -11.81
CA ALA A 121 -3.47 5.10 -11.22
C ALA A 121 -2.92 6.28 -12.03
N SER A 122 -2.45 7.29 -11.31
CA SER A 122 -1.64 8.41 -11.79
C SER A 122 -0.50 8.58 -10.79
N MET A 123 0.57 7.80 -10.96
CA MET A 123 1.71 7.74 -10.03
C MET A 123 3.00 8.08 -10.78
N PRO A 124 3.60 9.27 -10.56
CA PRO A 124 4.82 9.67 -11.25
C PRO A 124 6.02 8.87 -10.73
N LEU A 125 7.09 8.80 -11.53
CA LEU A 125 8.38 8.31 -11.08
C LEU A 125 8.85 9.11 -9.86
N ASN A 126 9.48 8.42 -8.90
CA ASN A 126 10.13 9.11 -7.80
C ASN A 126 11.38 9.83 -8.29
N THR A 127 11.62 11.02 -7.76
CA THR A 127 12.78 11.86 -8.11
C THR A 127 13.26 12.61 -6.88
N GLU A 128 14.56 12.60 -6.65
CA GLU A 128 15.17 13.45 -5.63
C GLU A 128 15.18 14.92 -6.08
N MET A 129 15.39 15.83 -5.14
CA MET A 129 15.58 17.25 -5.47
C MET A 129 16.83 17.51 -6.32
N ALA A 130 17.79 16.58 -6.39
CA ALA A 130 18.92 16.72 -7.32
C ALA A 130 18.52 16.43 -8.78
N ASP A 131 17.46 15.66 -9.00
CA ASP A 131 17.11 15.10 -10.32
C ASP A 131 16.20 16.00 -11.14
N PHE A 132 15.59 17.04 -10.53
CA PHE A 132 14.57 17.84 -11.23
C PHE A 132 15.10 18.48 -12.51
N THR A 133 16.36 18.92 -12.54
CA THR A 133 16.96 19.53 -13.74
C THR A 133 16.99 18.56 -14.91
N THR A 134 17.34 17.29 -14.67
CA THR A 134 17.35 16.23 -15.67
C THR A 134 15.93 15.85 -16.09
N MET A 135 15.00 15.76 -15.12
CA MET A 135 13.59 15.47 -15.37
C MET A 135 12.96 16.51 -16.31
N PHE A 136 13.13 17.80 -16.00
CA PHE A 136 12.69 18.91 -16.82
C PHE A 136 13.36 18.85 -18.21
N GLY A 137 14.69 18.72 -18.26
CA GLY A 137 15.43 18.67 -19.52
C GLY A 137 14.94 17.57 -20.47
N LYS A 138 14.69 16.35 -19.96
CA LYS A 138 14.16 15.23 -20.75
C LYS A 138 12.76 15.51 -21.31
N LYS A 139 11.86 16.05 -20.49
CA LYS A 139 10.47 16.36 -20.91
C LYS A 139 10.41 17.46 -21.96
N PHE A 140 11.22 18.51 -21.80
CA PHE A 140 11.35 19.57 -22.81
C PHE A 140 11.94 19.04 -24.11
N ALA A 141 12.99 18.22 -24.05
CA ALA A 141 13.59 17.61 -25.24
C ALA A 141 12.61 16.68 -25.98
N ALA A 142 11.67 16.05 -25.26
CA ALA A 142 10.61 15.23 -25.82
C ALA A 142 9.41 16.03 -26.35
N GLY A 143 9.43 17.37 -26.26
CA GLY A 143 8.32 18.23 -26.71
C GLY A 143 7.10 18.24 -25.78
N ASP A 144 7.24 17.77 -24.53
CA ASP A 144 6.17 17.65 -23.54
C ASP A 144 6.49 18.43 -22.25
N PRO A 145 6.59 19.78 -22.29
CA PRO A 145 6.87 20.59 -21.10
C PRO A 145 5.70 20.62 -20.11
N ALA A 146 4.47 20.41 -20.59
CA ALA A 146 3.27 20.39 -19.74
C ALA A 146 3.12 19.08 -18.96
N GLY A 147 3.70 17.98 -19.44
CA GLY A 147 3.70 16.68 -18.77
C GLY A 147 4.84 16.47 -17.79
N VAL A 148 5.50 17.53 -17.31
CA VAL A 148 6.48 17.42 -16.21
C VAL A 148 5.74 17.04 -14.92
N PRO A 149 6.03 15.88 -14.32
CA PRO A 149 5.37 15.46 -13.10
C PRO A 149 5.82 16.30 -11.88
N PRO A 150 5.06 16.26 -10.76
CA PRO A 150 5.54 16.81 -9.50
C PRO A 150 6.77 16.04 -9.00
N ILE A 151 7.60 16.70 -8.18
CA ILE A 151 8.74 16.07 -7.52
C ILE A 151 8.21 15.19 -6.38
N SER A 152 8.12 13.88 -6.62
CA SER A 152 7.72 12.89 -5.60
C SER A 152 8.97 12.26 -4.97
N MET A 153 9.45 12.86 -3.88
CA MET A 153 10.70 12.43 -3.23
C MET A 153 10.56 11.04 -2.58
N PRO A 154 11.57 10.16 -2.74
CA PRO A 154 11.54 8.81 -2.19
C PRO A 154 11.94 8.76 -0.69
N TYR A 155 11.98 7.54 -0.13
CA TYR A 155 12.66 7.19 1.12
C TYR A 155 12.21 8.01 2.34
N GLY A 156 10.89 8.11 2.49
CA GLY A 156 10.23 8.74 3.62
C GLY A 156 10.18 10.27 3.58
N GLN A 157 10.46 10.88 2.43
CA GLN A 157 10.38 12.32 2.21
C GLN A 157 9.03 12.79 1.61
N ARG A 158 7.99 11.95 1.72
CA ARG A 158 6.61 12.29 1.37
C ARG A 158 5.63 11.53 2.27
N THR A 159 4.36 11.90 2.21
CA THR A 159 3.28 11.29 3.01
C THR A 159 2.32 10.51 2.13
N ILE A 160 1.85 9.37 2.62
CA ILE A 160 0.75 8.62 2.02
C ILE A 160 -0.51 8.82 2.87
N ALA A 161 -1.62 9.16 2.23
CA ALA A 161 -2.95 9.05 2.81
C ALA A 161 -3.64 7.80 2.23
N LEU A 162 -3.75 6.76 3.05
CA LEU A 162 -4.39 5.50 2.68
C LEU A 162 -5.84 5.51 3.18
N SER A 163 -6.80 5.63 2.27
CA SER A 163 -8.23 5.67 2.59
C SER A 163 -8.91 4.33 2.32
N GLU A 164 -9.42 3.70 3.38
CA GLU A 164 -10.12 2.40 3.35
C GLU A 164 -11.61 2.58 3.07
N HIS A 165 -12.16 1.77 2.14
CA HIS A 165 -13.56 1.81 1.73
C HIS A 165 -14.13 0.40 1.53
N THR A 166 -15.30 0.14 2.11
CA THR A 166 -16.11 -1.04 1.77
C THR A 166 -17.30 -0.56 0.95
N VAL A 167 -17.43 -1.03 -0.28
CA VAL A 167 -18.45 -0.55 -1.24
C VAL A 167 -19.67 -1.48 -1.21
N LYS A 168 -20.87 -0.92 -1.37
CA LYS A 168 -22.11 -1.69 -1.50
C LYS A 168 -22.02 -2.63 -2.70
N LYS A 169 -22.57 -3.84 -2.55
CA LYS A 169 -22.71 -4.78 -3.67
C LYS A 169 -23.43 -4.10 -4.85
N ASP A 170 -22.95 -4.33 -6.06
CA ASP A 170 -23.47 -3.80 -7.33
C ASP A 170 -23.31 -2.27 -7.50
N LYS A 171 -22.50 -1.61 -6.65
CA LYS A 171 -22.15 -0.18 -6.73
C LYS A 171 -20.68 0.09 -7.11
N GLU A 172 -19.91 -0.96 -7.38
CA GLU A 172 -18.47 -0.90 -7.70
C GLU A 172 -18.18 0.06 -8.85
N LYS A 173 -18.93 -0.04 -9.97
CA LYS A 173 -18.69 0.82 -11.14
C LYS A 173 -18.99 2.30 -10.86
N GLU A 174 -20.00 2.59 -10.06
CA GLU A 174 -20.35 3.95 -9.64
C GLU A 174 -19.28 4.52 -8.73
N PHE A 175 -18.81 3.73 -7.75
CA PHE A 175 -17.68 4.08 -6.90
C PHE A 175 -16.42 4.33 -7.72
N GLU A 176 -15.98 3.35 -8.53
CA GLU A 176 -14.73 3.38 -9.31
C GLU A 176 -14.68 4.56 -10.28
N SER A 177 -15.75 4.82 -11.03
CA SER A 177 -15.80 5.96 -11.96
C SER A 177 -15.76 7.32 -11.23
N THR A 178 -16.52 7.44 -10.14
CA THR A 178 -16.64 8.70 -9.41
C THR A 178 -15.38 9.00 -8.60
N ILE A 179 -14.78 8.01 -7.95
CA ILE A 179 -13.55 8.22 -7.17
C ILE A 179 -12.40 8.63 -8.09
N VAL A 180 -12.34 8.12 -9.33
CA VAL A 180 -11.38 8.60 -10.35
C VAL A 180 -11.60 10.09 -10.67
N GLU A 181 -12.85 10.55 -10.76
CA GLU A 181 -13.14 11.98 -10.95
C GLU A 181 -12.67 12.83 -9.75
N VAL A 182 -12.85 12.34 -8.52
CA VAL A 182 -12.31 13.00 -7.32
C VAL A 182 -10.79 13.09 -7.37
N MET A 183 -10.11 12.00 -7.74
CA MET A 183 -8.65 11.99 -7.84
C MET A 183 -8.12 12.98 -8.90
N LYS A 184 -8.83 13.12 -10.03
CA LYS A 184 -8.53 14.14 -11.04
C LYS A 184 -8.75 15.57 -10.54
N ASP A 185 -9.68 15.80 -9.61
CA ASP A 185 -9.75 17.12 -8.95
C ASP A 185 -8.58 17.35 -7.99
N PHE A 186 -8.10 16.31 -7.30
CA PHE A 186 -6.94 16.40 -6.40
C PHE A 186 -5.64 16.73 -7.13
N GLU A 187 -5.50 16.44 -8.42
CA GLU A 187 -4.35 16.91 -9.22
C GLU A 187 -4.22 18.44 -9.23
N LYS A 188 -5.27 19.19 -8.89
CA LYS A 188 -5.25 20.66 -8.75
C LYS A 188 -4.87 21.12 -7.34
N ALA A 189 -4.76 20.21 -6.38
CA ALA A 189 -4.43 20.53 -5.00
C ALA A 189 -2.91 20.70 -4.83
N PRO A 190 -2.45 21.76 -4.13
CA PRO A 190 -1.04 21.89 -3.79
C PRO A 190 -0.53 20.65 -3.04
N GLY A 191 0.67 20.21 -3.40
CA GLY A 191 1.32 19.09 -2.74
C GLY A 191 0.78 17.71 -3.11
N PHE A 192 -0.17 17.56 -4.05
CA PHE A 192 -0.58 16.25 -4.55
C PHE A 192 0.51 15.63 -5.42
N LEU A 193 0.87 14.37 -5.14
CA LEU A 193 1.98 13.66 -5.78
C LEU A 193 1.53 12.43 -6.57
N GLY A 194 0.23 12.13 -6.61
CA GLY A 194 -0.34 11.02 -7.36
C GLY A 194 -1.28 10.14 -6.55
N TYR A 195 -1.92 9.19 -7.23
CA TYR A 195 -2.82 8.23 -6.61
C TYR A 195 -2.85 6.87 -7.31
N MET A 196 -3.34 5.88 -6.59
CA MET A 196 -3.85 4.64 -7.17
C MET A 196 -5.05 4.12 -6.38
N ILE A 197 -5.99 3.50 -7.09
CA ILE A 197 -7.18 2.86 -6.51
C ILE A 197 -6.97 1.36 -6.59
N LEU A 198 -6.90 0.72 -5.42
CA LEU A 198 -6.66 -0.69 -5.25
C LEU A 198 -7.98 -1.38 -4.93
N LYS A 199 -8.32 -2.44 -5.66
CA LYS A 199 -9.49 -3.29 -5.42
C LYS A 199 -9.03 -4.66 -4.97
N GLU A 200 -9.54 -5.11 -3.82
CA GLU A 200 -9.16 -6.42 -3.29
C GLU A 200 -9.74 -7.54 -4.16
N VAL A 201 -8.88 -8.49 -4.53
CA VAL A 201 -9.18 -9.62 -5.41
C VAL A 201 -8.99 -10.97 -4.73
N GLY A 202 -8.42 -10.99 -3.53
CA GLY A 202 -8.17 -12.19 -2.74
C GLY A 202 -7.14 -11.95 -1.66
N VAL A 203 -6.67 -13.03 -1.03
CA VAL A 203 -5.67 -12.97 0.05
C VAL A 203 -4.64 -14.07 -0.13
N SER A 204 -3.35 -13.78 0.07
CA SER A 204 -2.33 -14.82 0.07
C SER A 204 -2.41 -15.63 1.37
N ALA A 205 -2.81 -16.90 1.27
CA ALA A 205 -2.83 -17.80 2.43
C ALA A 205 -1.43 -17.99 3.01
N VAL A 206 -0.43 -18.20 2.15
CA VAL A 206 0.97 -18.42 2.57
C VAL A 206 1.57 -17.14 3.12
N GLY A 207 1.36 -16.01 2.44
CA GLY A 207 1.79 -14.68 2.92
C GLY A 207 1.22 -14.32 4.30
N SER A 208 -0.02 -14.72 4.55
CA SER A 208 -0.73 -14.49 5.82
C SER A 208 -0.48 -15.56 6.90
N PHE A 209 0.48 -16.47 6.69
CA PHE A 209 0.76 -17.61 7.58
C PHE A 209 -0.47 -18.51 7.85
N GLN A 210 -1.46 -18.50 6.95
CA GLN A 210 -2.64 -19.36 7.00
C GLN A 210 -2.36 -20.69 6.30
N LEU A 211 -1.53 -21.52 6.93
CA LEU A 211 -1.18 -22.85 6.44
C LEU A 211 -2.29 -23.87 6.74
N LYS A 212 -2.25 -25.06 6.13
CA LYS A 212 -3.08 -26.19 6.57
C LYS A 212 -2.72 -26.61 8.00
N SER A 213 -3.64 -27.31 8.67
CA SER A 213 -3.56 -27.68 10.10
C SER A 213 -2.18 -28.16 10.55
N LYS A 214 -1.58 -29.12 9.86
CA LYS A 214 -0.23 -29.63 10.19
C LYS A 214 0.84 -28.54 10.16
N GLY A 215 0.83 -27.68 9.13
CA GLY A 215 1.79 -26.58 9.00
C GLY A 215 1.61 -25.51 10.08
N ILE A 216 0.37 -25.26 10.51
CA ILE A 216 0.08 -24.38 11.66
C ILE A 216 0.68 -24.96 12.94
N HIS A 217 0.42 -26.24 13.24
CA HIS A 217 0.99 -26.89 14.44
C HIS A 217 2.52 -26.82 14.45
N GLU A 218 3.16 -27.18 13.33
CA GLU A 218 4.62 -27.12 13.20
C GLU A 218 5.15 -25.69 13.39
N THR A 219 4.46 -24.68 12.87
CA THR A 219 4.85 -23.27 13.01
C THR A 219 4.77 -22.80 14.47
N LEU A 220 3.69 -23.15 15.18
CA LEU A 220 3.48 -22.79 16.59
C LEU A 220 4.44 -23.51 17.54
N GLU A 221 4.85 -24.72 17.19
CA GLU A 221 5.78 -25.54 17.97
C GLU A 221 7.25 -25.20 17.69
N SER A 222 7.53 -24.52 16.56
CA SER A 222 8.89 -24.19 16.14
C SER A 222 9.50 -23.02 16.92
N GLY A 223 10.82 -23.06 17.10
CA GLY A 223 11.66 -21.91 17.46
C GLY A 223 12.18 -21.15 16.24
N GLY A 224 11.53 -21.32 15.07
CA GLY A 224 11.98 -20.80 13.77
C GLY A 224 12.39 -21.88 12.76
N GLU A 225 12.19 -23.16 13.08
CA GLU A 225 12.28 -24.25 12.10
C GLU A 225 11.19 -24.11 11.03
N VAL A 226 11.55 -24.40 9.78
CA VAL A 226 10.61 -24.33 8.66
C VAL A 226 9.65 -25.52 8.74
N PRO A 227 8.32 -25.33 8.67
CA PRO A 227 7.37 -26.43 8.67
C PRO A 227 7.58 -27.35 7.46
N THR A 228 7.37 -28.65 7.68
CA THR A 228 7.39 -29.66 6.61
C THR A 228 6.17 -29.54 5.72
N GLN A 229 5.03 -29.09 6.26
CA GLN A 229 3.83 -28.78 5.51
C GLN A 229 3.68 -27.27 5.28
N GLN A 230 3.88 -26.84 4.04
CA GLN A 230 4.00 -25.42 3.66
C GLN A 230 2.80 -24.94 2.82
N GLU A 231 1.83 -25.83 2.58
CA GLU A 231 0.66 -25.52 1.78
C GLU A 231 -0.29 -24.57 2.52
N GLY A 232 -0.70 -23.50 1.83
CA GLY A 232 -1.76 -22.61 2.28
C GLY A 232 -3.10 -23.33 2.45
N SER A 233 -3.93 -22.81 3.36
CA SER A 233 -5.24 -23.37 3.69
C SER A 233 -6.34 -23.06 2.68
N PHE A 234 -6.14 -22.05 1.82
CA PHE A 234 -7.08 -21.62 0.77
C PHE A 234 -6.32 -21.04 -0.43
N LYS A 235 -7.01 -20.90 -1.56
CA LYS A 235 -6.53 -20.11 -2.72
C LYS A 235 -6.93 -18.64 -2.60
N PRO A 236 -6.18 -17.71 -3.21
CA PRO A 236 -6.50 -16.27 -3.17
C PRO A 236 -7.96 -15.91 -3.38
N GLU A 237 -8.57 -16.44 -4.43
CA GLU A 237 -9.94 -16.12 -4.84
C GLU A 237 -11.02 -16.57 -3.83
N GLU A 238 -10.73 -17.57 -3.00
CA GLU A 238 -11.67 -18.06 -1.96
C GLU A 238 -11.81 -17.07 -0.81
N ALA A 239 -10.81 -16.21 -0.60
CA ALA A 239 -10.78 -15.18 0.42
C ALA A 239 -11.17 -13.79 -0.10
N ARG A 240 -11.67 -13.69 -1.34
CA ARG A 240 -12.10 -12.40 -1.91
C ARG A 240 -13.31 -11.84 -1.13
N PRO A 241 -13.25 -10.61 -0.61
CA PRO A 241 -14.31 -10.09 0.25
C PRO A 241 -15.58 -9.77 -0.52
N THR A 242 -16.73 -10.00 0.13
CA THR A 242 -18.04 -9.50 -0.29
C THR A 242 -18.76 -8.98 0.96
N PRO A 243 -18.98 -7.66 1.11
CA PRO A 243 -18.87 -6.61 0.09
C PRO A 243 -17.42 -6.31 -0.34
N PRO A 244 -17.21 -5.74 -1.55
CA PRO A 244 -15.87 -5.45 -2.07
C PRO A 244 -15.15 -4.36 -1.28
N GLU A 245 -13.86 -4.60 -1.02
CA GLU A 245 -12.96 -3.72 -0.30
C GLU A 245 -12.03 -2.98 -1.26
N TYR A 246 -11.81 -1.70 -0.98
CA TYR A 246 -10.94 -0.81 -1.74
C TYR A 246 -10.01 -0.02 -0.84
N LYS A 247 -8.82 0.24 -1.35
CA LYS A 247 -7.88 1.22 -0.79
C LYS A 247 -7.62 2.31 -1.82
N VAL A 248 -7.93 3.54 -1.46
CA VAL A 248 -7.56 4.73 -2.25
C VAL A 248 -6.26 5.26 -1.66
N HIS A 249 -5.15 4.97 -2.34
CA HIS A 249 -3.81 5.39 -1.96
C HIS A 249 -3.51 6.74 -2.62
N MET A 250 -3.23 7.76 -1.81
CA MET A 250 -2.90 9.10 -2.29
C MET A 250 -1.55 9.52 -1.74
N GLU A 251 -0.71 10.13 -2.57
CA GLU A 251 0.60 10.64 -2.16
C GLU A 251 0.56 12.17 -2.07
N TRP A 252 1.14 12.69 -1.00
CA TRP A 252 1.16 14.12 -0.68
C TRP A 252 2.55 14.55 -0.20
N ALA A 253 2.92 15.80 -0.47
CA ALA A 253 4.20 16.36 -0.06
C ALA A 253 4.35 16.40 1.48
N SER A 254 3.26 16.65 2.20
CA SER A 254 3.24 16.64 3.67
C SER A 254 1.88 16.19 4.22
N PRO A 255 1.79 15.89 5.54
CA PRO A 255 0.51 15.59 6.19
C PRO A 255 -0.48 16.76 6.11
N ASN A 256 0.01 18.00 6.13
CA ASN A 256 -0.84 19.19 6.00
C ASN A 256 -1.41 19.33 4.59
N ASP A 257 -0.60 19.07 3.56
CA ASP A 257 -1.06 19.05 2.18
C ASP A 257 -2.13 17.97 2.00
N ALA A 258 -1.94 16.79 2.60
CA ALA A 258 -2.96 15.73 2.62
C ALA A 258 -4.25 16.19 3.29
N MET A 259 -4.18 16.78 4.48
CA MET A 259 -5.36 17.22 5.23
C MET A 259 -6.20 18.24 4.46
N PHE A 260 -5.57 19.29 3.93
CA PHE A 260 -6.29 20.34 3.20
C PHE A 260 -6.65 19.94 1.78
N GLY A 261 -5.79 19.16 1.12
CA GLY A 261 -6.03 18.60 -0.20
C GLY A 261 -7.22 17.65 -0.22
N ILE A 262 -7.25 16.68 0.69
CA ILE A 262 -8.40 15.79 0.87
C ILE A 262 -9.61 16.59 1.36
N GLY A 263 -9.41 17.54 2.27
CA GLY A 263 -10.47 18.43 2.75
C GLY A 263 -11.22 19.18 1.65
N ARG A 264 -10.65 19.33 0.44
CA ARG A 264 -11.33 19.95 -0.71
C ARG A 264 -12.70 19.32 -0.99
N VAL A 265 -12.85 18.01 -0.80
CA VAL A 265 -14.15 17.33 -1.00
C VAL A 265 -15.20 17.71 0.05
N LEU A 266 -14.83 18.47 1.07
CA LEU A 266 -15.73 18.92 2.14
C LEU A 266 -16.09 20.41 2.00
N PHE A 267 -15.18 21.24 1.50
CA PHE A 267 -15.37 22.70 1.43
C PHE A 267 -15.47 23.27 0.01
N ALA A 268 -14.89 22.63 -1.01
CA ALA A 268 -14.98 23.10 -2.39
C ALA A 268 -16.22 22.50 -3.05
N HIS A 269 -17.25 23.33 -3.28
CA HIS A 269 -18.57 22.85 -3.67
C HIS A 269 -18.57 21.90 -4.90
N PRO A 270 -17.86 22.20 -6.01
CA PRO A 270 -17.81 21.27 -7.15
C PRO A 270 -17.15 19.93 -6.82
N ALA A 271 -16.08 19.92 -6.02
CA ALA A 271 -15.41 18.69 -5.61
C ALA A 271 -16.29 17.87 -4.65
N ARG A 272 -17.03 18.55 -3.78
CA ARG A 272 -17.98 17.93 -2.86
C ARG A 272 -19.12 17.23 -3.61
N GLU A 273 -19.73 17.86 -4.61
CA GLU A 273 -20.81 17.24 -5.39
C GLU A 273 -20.38 15.95 -6.08
N ILE A 274 -19.12 15.87 -6.53
CA ILE A 274 -18.54 14.64 -7.09
C ILE A 274 -18.36 13.61 -5.98
N HIS A 275 -17.74 14.00 -4.86
CA HIS A 275 -17.44 13.09 -3.75
C HIS A 275 -18.69 12.58 -3.00
N ASP A 276 -19.78 13.35 -2.93
CA ASP A 276 -21.03 12.92 -2.31
C ASP A 276 -21.56 11.63 -2.98
N LYS A 277 -21.38 11.50 -4.31
CA LYS A 277 -21.72 10.26 -5.04
C LYS A 277 -20.84 9.07 -4.62
N VAL A 278 -19.57 9.29 -4.27
CA VAL A 278 -18.71 8.24 -3.69
C VAL A 278 -19.32 7.78 -2.37
N LEU A 279 -19.66 8.71 -1.48
CA LEU A 279 -20.20 8.41 -0.15
C LEU A 279 -21.50 7.60 -0.22
N ASP A 280 -22.37 7.88 -1.19
CA ASP A 280 -23.63 7.15 -1.40
C ASP A 280 -23.43 5.66 -1.76
N THR A 281 -22.23 5.28 -2.22
CA THR A 281 -21.89 3.89 -2.54
C THR A 281 -21.33 3.09 -1.36
N LEU A 282 -20.98 3.74 -0.23
CA LEU A 282 -20.23 3.09 0.84
C LEU A 282 -21.09 2.34 1.86
N ILE A 283 -20.58 1.18 2.31
CA ILE A 283 -21.01 0.50 3.54
C ILE A 283 -20.15 0.98 4.72
N ARG A 284 -18.84 1.11 4.50
CA ARG A 284 -17.86 1.56 5.50
C ARG A 284 -16.83 2.47 4.84
N GLY A 285 -16.35 3.43 5.60
CA GLY A 285 -15.35 4.41 5.18
C GLY A 285 -15.95 5.78 4.84
N PRO A 286 -15.12 6.72 4.36
CA PRO A 286 -13.67 6.60 4.29
C PRO A 286 -13.02 6.56 5.69
N TYR A 287 -11.99 5.75 5.90
CA TYR A 287 -11.10 5.83 7.07
C TYR A 287 -9.66 6.03 6.59
N ILE A 288 -9.03 7.14 6.99
CA ILE A 288 -7.80 7.61 6.35
C ILE A 288 -6.62 7.50 7.32
N ARG A 289 -5.70 6.60 7.01
CA ARG A 289 -4.42 6.45 7.71
C ARG A 289 -3.35 7.29 7.03
N LEU A 290 -2.43 7.82 7.83
CA LEU A 290 -1.25 8.49 7.33
C LEU A 290 -0.04 7.58 7.48
N LEU A 291 0.65 7.34 6.36
CA LEU A 291 1.78 6.42 6.28
C LEU A 291 3.02 7.11 5.72
N ASN A 292 4.18 6.69 6.21
CA ASN A 292 5.48 7.13 5.74
C ASN A 292 6.11 6.02 4.86
N PRO A 293 6.38 6.25 3.55
CA PRO A 293 6.97 5.28 2.63
C PRO A 293 8.50 5.21 2.82
N MET A 294 8.94 4.52 3.88
CA MET A 294 10.31 4.57 4.38
C MET A 294 11.32 3.78 3.54
N MET A 295 10.95 2.60 3.06
CA MET A 295 11.82 1.73 2.26
C MET A 295 11.08 1.37 0.97
N GLU A 296 11.67 1.64 -0.17
CA GLU A 296 11.01 1.38 -1.46
C GLU A 296 12.02 1.04 -2.56
N GLY A 297 11.59 0.17 -3.47
CA GLY A 297 12.26 -0.07 -4.74
C GLY A 297 11.50 0.66 -5.82
N THR A 298 11.87 1.91 -6.09
CA THR A 298 11.11 2.88 -6.92
C THR A 298 10.88 2.43 -8.37
N THR A 299 11.60 1.39 -8.84
CA THR A 299 11.49 0.79 -10.18
C THR A 299 10.09 0.28 -10.50
N TRP A 300 9.24 -0.01 -9.50
CA TRP A 300 7.86 -0.43 -9.76
C TRP A 300 7.07 0.62 -10.55
N ARG A 301 7.42 1.90 -10.38
CA ARG A 301 6.80 3.01 -11.12
C ARG A 301 7.29 3.11 -12.55
N GLU A 302 8.50 2.64 -12.84
CA GLU A 302 8.99 2.52 -14.21
C GLU A 302 8.16 1.48 -14.97
N TYR A 303 7.87 0.34 -14.32
CA TYR A 303 6.97 -0.67 -14.88
C TYR A 303 5.56 -0.13 -15.11
N LEU A 304 4.98 0.56 -14.11
CA LEU A 304 3.64 1.15 -14.21
C LEU A 304 3.52 2.15 -15.37
N ASN A 305 4.56 2.98 -15.58
CA ASN A 305 4.58 4.02 -16.60
C ASN A 305 5.24 3.58 -17.92
N SER A 306 5.50 2.27 -18.07
CA SER A 306 5.99 1.70 -19.32
C SER A 306 4.91 1.78 -20.39
N PRO A 307 5.25 2.10 -21.66
CA PRO A 307 4.28 2.18 -22.75
C PRO A 307 3.43 0.90 -22.89
#